data_AF-A0A9E3TW87-F1
#
_entry.id   AF-A0A9E3TW87-F1
#
_cell.length_a   1.000
_cell.length_b   1.000
_cell.length_c   1.000
_cell.angle_alpha   90.00
_cell.angle_beta   90.00
_cell.angle_gamma   90.00
#
_symmetry.space_group_name_H-M   'P 1'
#
loop_
_entity.id
_entity.type
_entity.pdbx_description
1 polymer ?
#
loop_
_entity_poly.entity_id
_entity_poly.type
_entity_poly.pdbx_seq_one_letter_code
_entity_poly.pdbx_strand_id
1 'polypeptide(L)'
;QEVRLMSLNQRFDDAQRKWKPDLKRYRDNLNSRNDRTRAAALADIRAVKDPLAGASLIEMYDAEDYPEVRVLWIEVMGRTPGGAVTSAIVRAALEDTDQRVREAARDVLEVRGDDGALGRLHGELHSKDNTRVQLAAMAIERIGSQESMLPLIEALVTEHKFVVTRGNPGATSASFSPTGQGGGGLSAGGSTTVETRKIANSQALSALRKITQAHNVNFQYDEQAWKTWYGALHAPPEVNLRRVP
;
A
#
# COMPACT_ATOMS: atom_id res chain seq x y z
N GLN A 1 40.36 -5.39 -12.60
CA GLN A 1 39.15 -4.67 -12.13
C GLN A 1 38.06 -5.64 -11.70
N GLU A 2 37.80 -6.70 -12.48
CA GLU A 2 36.77 -7.72 -12.21
C GLU A 2 36.97 -8.51 -10.90
N VAL A 3 38.19 -8.95 -10.58
CA VAL A 3 38.48 -9.67 -9.31
C VAL A 3 38.16 -8.83 -8.07
N ARG A 4 38.34 -7.50 -8.15
CA ARG A 4 38.00 -6.57 -7.06
C ARG A 4 36.47 -6.41 -6.93
N LEU A 5 35.74 -6.38 -8.05
CA LEU A 5 34.27 -6.32 -8.03
C LEU A 5 33.65 -7.62 -7.50
N MET A 6 34.17 -8.77 -7.93
CA MET A 6 33.73 -10.09 -7.43
C MET A 6 33.95 -10.24 -5.92
N SER A 7 35.12 -9.83 -5.41
CA SER A 7 35.41 -9.90 -3.97
C SER A 7 34.58 -8.91 -3.14
N LEU A 8 34.21 -7.75 -3.68
CA LEU A 8 33.29 -6.82 -3.03
C LEU A 8 31.86 -7.38 -2.97
N ASN A 9 31.36 -7.95 -4.07
CA ASN A 9 30.04 -8.59 -4.10
C ASN A 9 29.98 -9.77 -3.13
N GLN A 10 31.02 -10.61 -3.09
CA GLN A 10 31.06 -11.73 -2.16
C GLN A 10 31.02 -11.28 -0.69
N ARG A 11 31.79 -10.23 -0.34
CA ARG A 11 31.75 -9.66 1.02
C ARG A 11 30.38 -9.08 1.38
N PHE A 12 29.72 -8.44 0.41
CA PHE A 12 28.38 -7.91 0.57
C PHE A 12 27.37 -9.05 0.81
N ASP A 13 27.40 -10.09 0.00
CA ASP A 13 26.54 -11.27 0.13
C ASP A 13 26.76 -11.99 1.47
N ASP A 14 28.02 -12.17 1.86
CA ASP A 14 28.38 -12.81 3.14
C ASP A 14 27.90 -11.97 4.34
N ALA A 15 27.99 -10.65 4.26
CA ALA A 15 27.50 -9.76 5.31
C ALA A 15 25.96 -9.77 5.40
N GLN A 16 25.25 -9.82 4.27
CA GLN A 16 23.79 -10.01 4.27
C GLN A 16 23.38 -11.36 4.86
N ARG A 17 24.10 -12.44 4.53
CA ARG A 17 23.81 -13.80 5.01
C ARG A 17 23.99 -13.96 6.52
N LYS A 18 24.84 -13.15 7.16
CA LYS A 18 25.06 -13.20 8.62
C LYS A 18 23.82 -12.78 9.42
N TRP A 19 23.03 -11.84 8.90
CA TRP A 19 21.89 -11.31 9.64
C TRP A 19 20.77 -12.33 9.84
N LYS A 20 20.52 -13.21 8.88
CA LYS A 20 19.42 -14.19 8.97
C LYS A 20 19.55 -15.15 10.17
N PRO A 21 20.69 -15.83 10.40
CA PRO A 21 20.87 -16.65 11.61
C PRO A 21 20.74 -15.85 12.91
N ASP A 22 21.29 -14.63 12.96
CA ASP A 22 21.23 -13.80 14.17
C ASP A 22 19.79 -13.35 14.48
N LEU A 23 19.05 -12.88 13.48
CA LEU A 23 17.66 -12.48 13.65
C LEU A 23 16.75 -13.65 14.05
N LYS A 24 16.97 -14.84 13.49
CA LYS A 24 16.27 -16.07 13.92
C LYS A 24 16.55 -16.38 15.38
N ARG A 25 17.82 -16.34 15.80
CA ARG A 25 18.21 -16.56 17.20
C ARG A 25 17.55 -15.52 18.13
N TYR A 26 17.54 -14.25 17.75
CA TYR A 26 16.87 -13.22 18.55
C TYR A 26 15.38 -13.47 18.64
N ARG A 27 14.73 -13.82 17.52
CA ARG A 27 13.30 -14.15 17.49
C ARG A 27 12.95 -15.33 18.39
N ASP A 28 13.73 -16.40 18.35
CA ASP A 28 13.56 -17.57 19.21
C ASP A 28 13.72 -17.19 20.69
N ASN A 29 14.72 -16.34 20.99
CA ASN A 29 14.98 -15.87 22.35
C ASN A 29 13.87 -14.96 22.91
N LEU A 30 13.04 -14.33 22.08
CA LEU A 30 11.83 -13.64 22.55
C LEU A 30 10.84 -14.58 23.24
N ASN A 31 10.87 -15.89 22.93
CA ASN A 31 10.02 -16.90 23.55
C ASN A 31 10.69 -17.57 24.78
N SER A 32 11.89 -17.15 25.17
CA SER A 32 12.63 -17.75 26.29
C SER A 32 11.89 -17.62 27.62
N ARG A 33 11.94 -18.66 28.46
CA ARG A 33 11.41 -18.58 29.84
C ARG A 33 12.22 -17.63 30.73
N ASN A 34 13.47 -17.31 30.36
CA ASN A 34 14.33 -16.40 31.10
C ASN A 34 14.09 -14.94 30.66
N ASP A 35 13.60 -14.13 31.60
CA ASP A 35 13.27 -12.71 31.38
C ASP A 35 14.47 -11.90 30.86
N ARG A 36 15.68 -12.17 31.35
CA ARG A 36 16.90 -11.49 30.89
C ARG A 36 17.21 -11.83 29.43
N THR A 37 16.99 -13.08 29.03
CA THR A 37 17.19 -13.52 27.64
C THR A 37 16.17 -12.87 26.71
N ARG A 38 14.90 -12.79 27.12
CA ARG A 38 13.87 -12.09 26.32
C ARG A 38 14.19 -10.60 26.17
N ALA A 39 14.56 -9.94 27.28
CA ALA A 39 14.91 -8.52 27.28
C ALA A 39 16.14 -8.24 26.41
N ALA A 40 17.17 -9.07 26.48
CA ALA A 40 18.36 -8.97 25.63
C ALA A 40 17.99 -9.13 24.15
N ALA A 41 17.20 -10.14 23.80
CA ALA A 41 16.78 -10.36 22.42
C ALA A 41 15.96 -9.18 21.84
N LEU A 42 15.06 -8.60 22.64
CA LEU A 42 14.31 -7.41 22.24
C LEU A 42 15.24 -6.20 22.03
N ALA A 43 16.24 -6.04 22.89
CA ALA A 43 17.24 -4.99 22.73
C ALA A 43 18.08 -5.20 21.47
N ASP A 44 18.54 -6.43 21.21
CA ASP A 44 19.31 -6.79 20.03
C ASP A 44 18.52 -6.53 18.74
N ILE A 45 17.24 -6.93 18.69
CA ILE A 45 16.35 -6.66 17.55
C ILE A 45 16.22 -5.15 17.31
N ARG A 46 15.98 -4.37 18.38
CA ARG A 46 15.81 -2.90 18.25
C ARG A 46 17.11 -2.17 17.90
N ALA A 47 18.26 -2.76 18.19
CA ALA A 47 19.56 -2.20 17.86
C ALA A 47 19.93 -2.37 16.39
N VAL A 48 19.22 -3.21 15.63
CA VAL A 48 19.49 -3.42 14.20
C VAL A 48 19.23 -2.14 13.41
N LYS A 49 20.29 -1.63 12.77
CA LYS A 49 20.27 -0.46 11.87
C LYS A 49 21.12 -0.68 10.61
N ASP A 50 21.74 -1.86 10.48
CA ASP A 50 22.61 -2.18 9.35
C ASP A 50 21.76 -2.31 8.07
N PRO A 51 22.03 -1.51 7.01
CA PRO A 51 21.34 -1.64 5.73
C PRO A 51 21.38 -3.06 5.15
N LEU A 52 22.43 -3.83 5.44
CA LEU A 52 22.60 -5.21 4.99
C LEU A 52 21.62 -6.19 5.66
N ALA A 53 21.01 -5.79 6.78
CA ALA A 53 19.97 -6.58 7.44
C ALA A 53 18.63 -6.53 6.68
N GLY A 54 18.44 -5.59 5.75
CA GLY A 54 17.14 -5.31 5.11
C GLY A 54 16.45 -6.53 4.52
N ALA A 55 17.16 -7.36 3.74
CA ALA A 55 16.58 -8.58 3.16
C ALA A 55 16.17 -9.60 4.23
N SER A 56 16.98 -9.74 5.28
CA SER A 56 16.68 -10.67 6.38
C SER A 56 15.51 -10.19 7.24
N LEU A 57 15.40 -8.87 7.48
CA LEU A 57 14.27 -8.27 8.20
C LEU A 57 12.94 -8.47 7.46
N ILE A 58 12.94 -8.32 6.13
CA ILE A 58 11.76 -8.58 5.30
C ILE A 58 11.36 -10.06 5.41
N GLU A 59 12.34 -10.98 5.32
CA GLU A 59 12.06 -12.41 5.48
C GLU A 59 11.50 -12.74 6.88
N MET A 60 12.03 -12.12 7.94
CA MET A 60 11.50 -12.31 9.29
C MET A 60 10.07 -11.78 9.42
N TYR A 61 9.75 -10.63 8.83
CA TYR A 61 8.40 -10.08 8.81
C TYR A 61 7.42 -11.00 8.05
N ASP A 62 7.81 -11.49 6.87
CA ASP A 62 6.93 -12.32 6.03
C ASP A 62 6.66 -13.71 6.62
N ALA A 63 7.58 -14.23 7.42
CA ALA A 63 7.44 -15.52 8.10
C ALA A 63 6.80 -15.42 9.50
N GLU A 64 6.42 -14.22 9.95
CA GLU A 64 5.96 -13.99 11.32
C GLU A 64 4.44 -14.09 11.48
N ASP A 65 4.01 -15.10 12.24
CA ASP A 65 2.58 -15.32 12.52
C ASP A 65 2.00 -14.29 13.51
N TYR A 66 2.80 -13.84 14.47
CA TYR A 66 2.33 -13.03 15.59
C TYR A 66 2.31 -11.53 15.24
N PRO A 67 1.14 -10.88 15.19
CA PRO A 67 1.04 -9.47 14.78
C PRO A 67 1.89 -8.52 15.63
N GLU A 68 1.99 -8.76 16.93
CA GLU A 68 2.81 -7.95 17.84
C GLU A 68 4.31 -8.01 17.50
N VAL A 69 4.78 -9.13 16.95
CA VAL A 69 6.17 -9.27 16.51
C VAL A 69 6.34 -8.71 15.09
N ARG A 70 5.32 -8.81 14.23
CA ARG A 70 5.31 -8.09 12.93
C ARG A 70 5.42 -6.58 13.12
N VAL A 71 4.72 -6.01 14.11
CA VAL A 71 4.89 -4.59 14.49
C VAL A 71 6.33 -4.29 14.87
N LEU A 72 6.97 -5.14 15.70
CA LEU A 72 8.39 -4.98 16.04
C LEU A 72 9.29 -5.00 14.79
N TRP A 73 9.05 -5.91 13.85
CA TRP A 73 9.81 -5.94 12.60
C TRP A 73 9.60 -4.69 11.75
N ILE A 74 8.37 -4.17 11.68
CA ILE A 74 8.06 -2.90 11.01
C ILE A 74 8.78 -1.72 11.65
N GLU A 75 8.83 -1.64 12.99
CA GLU A 75 9.58 -0.59 13.70
C GLU A 75 11.09 -0.64 13.37
N VAL A 76 11.68 -1.82 13.31
CA VAL A 76 13.11 -2.01 12.99
C VAL A 76 13.39 -1.70 11.52
N MET A 77 12.54 -2.18 10.62
CA MET A 77 12.57 -1.83 9.20
C MET A 77 12.46 -0.31 9.00
N GLY A 78 11.63 0.36 9.82
CA GLY A 78 11.48 1.81 9.80
C GLY A 78 12.79 2.59 10.00
N ARG A 79 13.75 2.01 10.70
CA ARG A 79 15.08 2.62 10.97
C ARG A 79 16.18 2.07 10.07
N THR A 80 15.86 1.08 9.24
CA THR A 80 16.79 0.47 8.28
C THR A 80 16.60 1.14 6.91
N PRO A 81 17.66 1.70 6.30
CA PRO A 81 17.55 2.30 4.97
C PRO A 81 17.51 1.22 3.88
N GLY A 82 16.93 1.56 2.73
CA GLY A 82 16.93 0.70 1.54
C GLY A 82 15.57 0.62 0.86
N GLY A 83 15.56 0.72 -0.48
CA GLY A 83 14.31 0.73 -1.26
C GLY A 83 13.48 -0.54 -1.12
N ALA A 84 14.11 -1.71 -0.94
CA ALA A 84 13.41 -2.97 -0.67
C ALA A 84 12.67 -2.94 0.67
N VAL A 85 13.29 -2.35 1.71
CA VAL A 85 12.68 -2.18 3.02
C VAL A 85 11.51 -1.21 2.95
N THR A 86 11.68 -0.06 2.29
CA THR A 86 10.58 0.88 2.01
C THR A 86 9.42 0.19 1.30
N SER A 87 9.71 -0.65 0.29
CA SER A 87 8.68 -1.42 -0.43
C SER A 87 7.92 -2.37 0.48
N ALA A 88 8.62 -3.05 1.38
CA ALA A 88 8.01 -3.96 2.34
C ALA A 88 7.13 -3.23 3.36
N ILE A 89 7.53 -2.06 3.84
CA ILE A 89 6.71 -1.24 4.75
C ILE A 89 5.45 -0.73 4.03
N VAL A 90 5.56 -0.27 2.78
CA VAL A 90 4.40 0.12 1.97
C VAL A 90 3.46 -1.07 1.78
N ARG A 91 3.99 -2.25 1.44
CA ARG A 91 3.20 -3.48 1.34
C ARG A 91 2.48 -3.79 2.66
N ALA A 92 3.17 -3.73 3.80
CA ALA A 92 2.58 -3.97 5.10
C ALA A 92 1.43 -2.99 5.41
N ALA A 93 1.57 -1.71 5.06
CA ALA A 93 0.52 -0.70 5.25
C ALA A 93 -0.75 -0.93 4.41
N LEU A 94 -0.63 -1.67 3.30
CA LEU A 94 -1.71 -1.91 2.34
C LEU A 94 -2.30 -3.32 2.42
N GLU A 95 -1.50 -4.31 2.83
CA GLU A 95 -1.84 -5.73 2.63
C GLU A 95 -1.77 -6.58 3.91
N ASP A 96 -1.17 -6.12 5.01
CA ASP A 96 -1.14 -6.93 6.25
C ASP A 96 -2.56 -7.23 6.72
N THR A 97 -2.80 -8.45 7.18
CA THR A 97 -4.13 -8.90 7.62
C THR A 97 -4.54 -8.25 8.95
N ASP A 98 -3.58 -7.97 9.83
CA ASP A 98 -3.82 -7.32 11.13
C ASP A 98 -3.81 -5.79 10.99
N GLN A 99 -4.88 -5.16 11.46
CA GLN A 99 -5.03 -3.70 11.40
C GLN A 99 -3.93 -2.95 12.15
N ARG A 100 -3.45 -3.47 13.28
CA ARG A 100 -2.40 -2.83 14.10
C ARG A 100 -1.09 -2.79 13.35
N VAL A 101 -0.80 -3.83 12.57
CA VAL A 101 0.41 -3.87 11.73
C VAL A 101 0.30 -2.85 10.59
N ARG A 102 -0.87 -2.76 9.93
CA ARG A 102 -1.11 -1.73 8.91
C ARG A 102 -0.94 -0.31 9.47
N GLU A 103 -1.44 -0.06 10.68
CA GLU A 103 -1.31 1.22 11.37
C GLU A 103 0.15 1.53 11.72
N ALA A 104 0.87 0.58 12.34
CA ALA A 104 2.29 0.75 12.67
C ALA A 104 3.13 1.02 11.41
N ALA A 105 2.82 0.36 10.28
CA ALA A 105 3.50 0.61 9.02
C ALA A 105 3.26 2.05 8.52
N ARG A 106 2.04 2.57 8.65
CA ARG A 106 1.74 3.98 8.28
C ARG A 106 2.42 4.98 9.20
N ASP A 107 2.48 4.70 10.49
CA ASP A 107 3.21 5.54 11.46
C ASP A 107 4.70 5.62 11.09
N VAL A 108 5.28 4.47 10.71
CA VAL A 108 6.66 4.41 10.23
C VAL A 108 6.84 5.21 8.93
N LEU A 109 5.92 5.10 7.97
CA LEU A 109 5.99 5.86 6.71
C LEU A 109 5.87 7.36 6.94
N GLU A 110 4.99 7.80 7.84
CA GLU A 110 4.84 9.21 8.25
C GLU A 110 6.15 9.77 8.79
N VAL A 111 6.81 9.03 9.71
CA VAL A 111 8.08 9.47 10.31
C VAL A 111 9.22 9.47 9.30
N ARG A 112 9.25 8.49 8.38
CA ARG A 112 10.32 8.40 7.37
C ARG A 112 10.23 9.48 6.31
N GLY A 113 9.01 9.83 5.88
CA GLY A 113 8.77 10.80 4.82
C GLY A 113 9.57 10.52 3.55
N ASP A 114 9.82 9.25 3.22
CA ASP A 114 10.70 8.92 2.09
C ASP A 114 9.96 9.05 0.74
N ASP A 115 10.59 9.74 -0.22
CA ASP A 115 10.04 9.95 -1.58
C ASP A 115 9.79 8.61 -2.28
N GLY A 116 10.58 7.59 -1.92
CA GLY A 116 10.43 6.23 -2.43
C GLY A 116 9.10 5.58 -2.03
N ALA A 117 8.58 5.82 -0.83
CA ALA A 117 7.25 5.36 -0.43
C ALA A 117 6.16 6.18 -1.11
N LEU A 118 6.31 7.50 -1.20
CA LEU A 118 5.35 8.36 -1.88
C LEU A 118 5.14 7.93 -3.33
N GLY A 119 6.21 7.76 -4.10
CA GLY A 119 6.11 7.30 -5.49
C GLY A 119 5.43 5.92 -5.63
N ARG A 120 5.60 5.03 -4.65
CA ARG A 120 4.90 3.73 -4.62
C ARG A 120 3.41 3.91 -4.30
N LEU A 121 3.09 4.69 -3.27
CA LEU A 121 1.71 4.97 -2.88
C LEU A 121 0.95 5.69 -4.01
N HIS A 122 1.60 6.58 -4.77
CA HIS A 122 1.00 7.20 -5.95
C HIS A 122 0.63 6.17 -7.04
N GLY A 123 1.46 5.14 -7.23
CA GLY A 123 1.13 4.03 -8.11
C GLY A 123 -0.11 3.25 -7.65
N GLU A 124 -0.28 3.08 -6.34
CA GLU A 124 -1.39 2.34 -5.74
C GLU A 124 -2.73 3.06 -5.81
N LEU A 125 -2.72 4.39 -5.95
CA LEU A 125 -3.91 5.18 -6.26
C LEU A 125 -4.56 4.83 -7.61
N HIS A 126 -3.82 4.15 -8.49
CA HIS A 126 -4.29 3.69 -9.80
C HIS A 126 -4.58 2.19 -9.84
N SER A 127 -4.66 1.54 -8.67
CA SER A 127 -4.90 0.10 -8.57
C SER A 127 -6.28 -0.30 -9.12
N LYS A 128 -6.37 -1.50 -9.70
CA LYS A 128 -7.65 -2.11 -10.09
C LYS A 128 -8.48 -2.56 -8.90
N ASP A 129 -7.86 -2.67 -7.72
CA ASP A 129 -8.54 -2.93 -6.46
C ASP A 129 -8.78 -1.61 -5.73
N ASN A 130 -10.05 -1.22 -5.61
CA ASN A 130 -10.43 0.01 -4.94
C ASN A 130 -10.04 0.05 -3.45
N THR A 131 -9.88 -1.12 -2.82
CA THR A 131 -9.38 -1.23 -1.45
C THR A 131 -7.95 -0.70 -1.36
N ARG A 132 -7.08 -1.05 -2.33
CA ARG A 132 -5.71 -0.55 -2.40
C ARG A 132 -5.68 0.96 -2.62
N VAL A 133 -6.55 1.50 -3.48
CA VAL A 133 -6.70 2.95 -3.69
C VAL A 133 -7.01 3.66 -2.36
N GLN A 134 -8.00 3.15 -1.60
CA GLN A 134 -8.37 3.73 -0.31
C GLN A 134 -7.26 3.66 0.73
N LEU A 135 -6.56 2.52 0.83
CA LEU A 135 -5.48 2.33 1.80
C LEU A 135 -4.25 3.18 1.45
N ALA A 136 -3.96 3.35 0.16
CA ALA A 136 -2.91 4.23 -0.31
C ALA A 136 -3.22 5.69 0.00
N ALA A 137 -4.45 6.15 -0.28
CA ALA A 137 -4.89 7.49 0.07
C ALA A 137 -4.81 7.76 1.59
N MET A 138 -5.17 6.78 2.42
CA MET A 138 -5.05 6.89 3.89
C MET A 138 -3.59 7.00 4.35
N ALA A 139 -2.66 6.25 3.73
CA ALA A 139 -1.24 6.37 4.03
C ALA A 139 -0.68 7.73 3.60
N ILE A 140 -1.07 8.22 2.42
CA ILE A 140 -0.69 9.54 1.91
C ILE A 140 -1.25 10.66 2.81
N GLU A 141 -2.50 10.56 3.25
CA GLU A 141 -3.11 11.50 4.20
C GLU A 141 -2.28 11.58 5.48
N ARG A 142 -1.78 10.45 5.97
CA ARG A 142 -0.93 10.40 7.16
C ARG A 142 0.38 11.17 6.92
N ILE A 143 1.06 10.89 5.82
CA ILE A 143 2.33 11.54 5.44
C ILE A 143 2.14 13.05 5.19
N GLY A 144 1.02 13.45 4.57
CA GLY A 144 0.69 14.86 4.36
C GLY A 144 1.53 15.59 3.30
N SER A 145 2.17 14.86 2.37
CA SER A 145 3.01 15.46 1.33
C SER A 145 2.19 16.20 0.27
N GLN A 146 2.53 17.48 0.05
CA GLN A 146 1.93 18.35 -0.97
C GLN A 146 2.10 17.80 -2.40
N GLU A 147 3.18 17.06 -2.65
CA GLU A 147 3.44 16.43 -3.96
C GLU A 147 2.37 15.39 -4.32
N SER A 148 1.60 14.92 -3.35
CA SER A 148 0.54 13.96 -3.56
C SER A 148 -0.78 14.58 -4.02
N MET A 149 -0.88 15.92 -4.11
CA MET A 149 -2.11 16.61 -4.54
C MET A 149 -2.61 16.08 -5.88
N LEU A 150 -1.79 16.12 -6.94
CA LEU A 150 -2.23 15.72 -8.27
C LEU A 150 -2.61 14.22 -8.35
N PRO A 151 -1.80 13.27 -7.83
CA PRO A 151 -2.18 11.86 -7.76
C PRO A 151 -3.50 11.63 -7.00
N LEU A 152 -3.74 12.34 -5.89
CA LEU A 152 -4.99 12.20 -5.14
C LEU A 152 -6.19 12.79 -5.88
N ILE A 153 -6.01 13.89 -6.63
CA ILE A 153 -7.05 14.48 -7.48
C ILE A 153 -7.50 13.46 -8.54
N GLU A 154 -6.54 12.83 -9.22
CA GLU A 154 -6.81 11.79 -10.24
C GLU A 154 -7.47 10.54 -9.64
N ALA A 155 -7.30 10.31 -8.34
CA ALA A 155 -7.88 9.18 -7.61
C ALA A 155 -9.24 9.49 -6.94
N LEU A 156 -9.78 10.71 -7.07
CA LEU A 156 -11.06 11.08 -6.44
C LEU A 156 -12.22 10.18 -6.89
N VAL A 157 -12.23 9.82 -8.17
CA VAL A 157 -13.22 8.92 -8.76
C VAL A 157 -12.51 7.90 -9.64
N THR A 158 -12.57 6.62 -9.27
CA THR A 158 -11.95 5.52 -10.00
C THR A 158 -12.99 4.60 -10.64
N GLU A 159 -12.62 3.92 -11.72
CA GLU A 159 -13.49 2.96 -12.41
C GLU A 159 -13.06 1.52 -12.14
N HIS A 160 -13.98 0.71 -11.62
CA HIS A 160 -13.72 -0.70 -11.28
C HIS A 160 -14.75 -1.62 -11.92
N LYS A 161 -14.29 -2.81 -12.34
CA LYS A 161 -15.12 -3.84 -12.97
C LYS A 161 -15.57 -4.85 -11.92
N PHE A 162 -16.87 -5.07 -11.83
CA PHE A 162 -17.48 -6.05 -10.93
C PHE A 162 -18.13 -7.15 -11.75
N VAL A 163 -17.86 -8.40 -11.37
CA VAL A 163 -18.57 -9.55 -11.91
C VAL A 163 -19.87 -9.69 -11.12
N VAL A 164 -20.99 -9.39 -11.76
CA VAL A 164 -22.32 -9.52 -11.17
C VAL A 164 -22.99 -10.72 -11.80
N THR A 165 -23.26 -11.75 -10.99
CA THR A 165 -24.10 -12.87 -11.40
C THR A 165 -25.54 -12.53 -11.05
N ARG A 166 -26.39 -12.42 -12.07
CA ARG A 166 -27.83 -12.15 -11.93
C ARG A 166 -28.58 -13.45 -12.18
N GLY A 167 -29.41 -13.87 -11.23
CA GLY A 167 -30.05 -15.18 -11.20
C GLY A 167 -29.46 -16.10 -10.12
N ASN A 168 -30.05 -17.28 -9.94
CA ASN A 168 -29.62 -18.19 -8.87
C ASN A 168 -28.46 -19.08 -9.37
N PRO A 169 -27.23 -18.95 -8.82
CA PRO A 169 -26.08 -19.73 -9.28
C PRO A 169 -26.37 -21.22 -9.15
N GLY A 170 -26.26 -21.98 -10.25
CA GLY A 170 -26.54 -23.41 -10.27
C GLY A 170 -28.01 -23.81 -10.33
N ALA A 171 -28.95 -22.86 -10.44
CA ALA A 171 -30.34 -23.20 -10.72
C ALA A 171 -30.51 -23.61 -12.19
N THR A 172 -30.71 -24.91 -12.39
CA THR A 172 -31.27 -25.47 -13.61
C THR A 172 -32.75 -25.73 -13.37
N SER A 173 -33.62 -24.98 -14.04
CA SER A 173 -35.06 -25.27 -14.01
C SER A 173 -35.42 -26.11 -15.22
N ALA A 174 -36.02 -27.27 -14.97
CA ALA A 174 -36.63 -28.10 -16.00
C ALA A 174 -38.14 -27.86 -16.00
N SER A 175 -38.71 -27.45 -17.13
CA SER A 175 -40.17 -27.31 -17.27
C SER A 175 -40.72 -28.47 -18.10
N PHE A 176 -41.76 -29.14 -17.60
CA PHE A 176 -42.45 -30.21 -18.31
C PHE A 176 -43.89 -29.78 -18.61
N SER A 177 -44.28 -29.85 -19.88
CA SER A 177 -45.66 -29.58 -20.32
C SER A 177 -46.53 -30.83 -20.13
N PRO A 178 -47.68 -30.77 -19.43
CA PRO A 178 -48.52 -31.94 -19.19
C PRO A 178 -49.29 -32.46 -20.42
N THR A 179 -49.35 -31.67 -21.51
CA THR A 179 -50.25 -31.93 -22.65
C THR A 179 -49.64 -32.81 -23.75
N GLY A 180 -48.48 -33.44 -23.51
CA GLY A 180 -47.91 -34.47 -24.40
C GLY A 180 -47.48 -33.98 -25.79
N GLN A 181 -47.55 -32.67 -26.06
CA GLN A 181 -47.19 -32.08 -27.34
C GLN A 181 -46.01 -31.10 -27.15
N GLY A 182 -44.80 -31.64 -27.26
CA GLY A 182 -43.58 -30.86 -27.56
C GLY A 182 -42.85 -30.20 -26.38
N GLY A 183 -41.71 -30.79 -26.00
CA GLY A 183 -40.52 -30.07 -25.50
C GLY A 183 -40.43 -29.82 -24.00
N GLY A 184 -39.73 -30.71 -23.28
CA GLY A 184 -39.18 -30.37 -21.96
C GLY A 184 -37.94 -29.48 -22.12
N GLY A 185 -37.99 -28.26 -21.61
CA GLY A 185 -36.90 -27.29 -21.70
C GLY A 185 -36.04 -27.26 -20.43
N LEU A 186 -34.73 -27.36 -20.58
CA LEU A 186 -33.76 -27.07 -19.51
C LEU A 186 -33.32 -25.62 -19.63
N SER A 187 -33.56 -24.80 -18.61
CA SER A 187 -33.04 -23.43 -18.53
C SER A 187 -32.04 -23.33 -17.38
N ALA A 188 -30.80 -22.95 -17.69
CA ALA A 188 -29.78 -22.59 -16.70
C ALA A 188 -29.92 -21.09 -16.41
N GLY A 189 -30.40 -20.75 -15.22
CA GLY A 189 -30.96 -19.43 -14.90
C GLY A 189 -29.97 -18.39 -14.34
N GLY A 190 -28.67 -18.50 -14.62
CA GLY A 190 -27.67 -17.55 -14.15
C GLY A 190 -26.90 -16.90 -15.30
N SER A 191 -27.02 -15.58 -15.46
CA SER A 191 -26.16 -14.82 -16.38
C SER A 191 -25.13 -14.03 -15.59
N THR A 192 -23.87 -14.13 -16.01
CA THR A 192 -22.76 -13.39 -15.42
C THR A 192 -22.42 -12.22 -16.33
N THR A 193 -22.52 -10.99 -15.82
CA THR A 193 -22.20 -9.77 -16.56
C THR A 193 -21.13 -8.97 -15.83
N VAL A 194 -20.19 -8.40 -16.59
CA VAL A 194 -19.18 -7.48 -16.06
C VAL A 194 -19.75 -6.06 -16.10
N GLU A 195 -20.03 -5.50 -14.92
CA GLU A 195 -20.50 -4.12 -14.77
C GLU A 195 -19.31 -3.23 -14.40
N THR A 196 -19.14 -2.11 -15.11
CA THR A 196 -18.17 -1.07 -14.71
C THR A 196 -18.87 -0.07 -13.81
N ARG A 197 -18.31 0.20 -12.64
CA ARG A 197 -18.85 1.16 -11.67
C ARG A 197 -17.79 2.21 -11.35
N LYS A 198 -18.23 3.47 -11.32
CA LYS A 198 -17.46 4.58 -10.77
C LYS A 198 -17.56 4.56 -9.26
N ILE A 199 -16.43 4.69 -8.58
CA ILE A 199 -16.34 4.70 -7.12
C ILE A 199 -15.70 6.01 -6.68
N ALA A 200 -16.39 6.73 -5.80
CA ALA A 200 -15.87 7.93 -5.17
C ALA A 200 -14.99 7.54 -3.96
N ASN A 201 -13.73 7.97 -3.96
CA ASN A 201 -12.76 7.61 -2.93
C ASN A 201 -12.76 8.65 -1.81
N SER A 202 -13.52 8.37 -0.74
CA SER A 202 -13.60 9.25 0.43
C SER A 202 -12.25 9.51 1.10
N GLN A 203 -11.35 8.52 1.12
CA GLN A 203 -10.00 8.68 1.66
C GLN A 203 -9.13 9.61 0.81
N ALA A 204 -9.27 9.59 -0.52
CA ALA A 204 -8.56 10.51 -1.40
C ALA A 204 -9.04 11.95 -1.16
N LEU A 205 -10.35 12.16 -1.01
CA LEU A 205 -10.91 13.45 -0.64
C LEU A 205 -10.45 13.91 0.75
N SER A 206 -10.40 13.01 1.74
CA SER A 206 -9.90 13.35 3.09
C SER A 206 -8.45 13.82 3.04
N ALA A 207 -7.60 13.06 2.34
CA ALA A 207 -6.20 13.39 2.12
C ALA A 207 -6.05 14.77 1.46
N LEU A 208 -6.80 15.06 0.39
CA LEU A 208 -6.78 16.37 -0.26
C LEU A 208 -7.20 17.49 0.67
N ARG A 209 -8.28 17.30 1.45
CA ARG A 209 -8.74 18.31 2.40
C ARG A 209 -7.72 18.58 3.49
N LYS A 210 -6.99 17.57 3.94
CA LYS A 210 -5.91 17.72 4.93
C LYS A 210 -4.73 18.49 4.32
N ILE A 211 -4.29 18.12 3.12
CA ILE A 211 -3.16 18.75 2.42
C ILE A 211 -3.48 20.21 2.06
N THR A 212 -4.70 20.48 1.63
CA THR A 212 -5.15 21.81 1.16
C THR A 212 -5.84 22.64 2.25
N GLN A 213 -5.76 22.21 3.51
CA GLN A 213 -6.41 22.87 4.64
C GLN A 213 -6.06 24.37 4.73
N ALA A 214 -4.81 24.73 4.46
CA ALA A 214 -4.34 26.12 4.48
C ALA A 214 -5.02 27.02 3.42
N HIS A 215 -5.55 26.43 2.34
CA HIS A 215 -6.23 27.15 1.27
C HIS A 215 -7.75 27.22 1.47
N ASN A 216 -8.30 26.45 2.42
CA ASN A 216 -9.74 26.38 2.70
C ASN A 216 -10.60 26.11 1.45
N VAL A 217 -10.11 25.26 0.55
CA VAL A 217 -10.83 24.85 -0.67
C VAL A 217 -11.46 23.48 -0.50
N ASN A 218 -12.60 23.27 -1.15
CA ASN A 218 -13.26 21.97 -1.19
C ASN A 218 -14.14 21.88 -2.43
N PHE A 219 -13.69 21.13 -3.44
CA PHE A 219 -14.45 20.86 -4.65
C PHE A 219 -15.12 19.48 -4.62
N GLN A 220 -15.18 18.83 -3.45
CA GLN A 220 -15.72 17.48 -3.28
C GLN A 220 -15.03 16.52 -4.27
N TYR A 221 -15.80 15.74 -5.02
CA TYR A 221 -15.31 14.80 -6.03
C TYR A 221 -15.18 15.40 -7.44
N ASP A 222 -15.24 16.73 -7.59
CA ASP A 222 -15.04 17.40 -8.88
C ASP A 222 -13.55 17.49 -9.23
N GLU A 223 -13.06 16.48 -9.95
CA GLU A 223 -11.67 16.37 -10.39
C GLU A 223 -11.23 17.57 -11.25
N GLN A 224 -12.11 18.09 -12.11
CA GLN A 224 -11.75 19.18 -13.02
C GLN A 224 -11.57 20.49 -12.26
N ALA A 225 -12.46 20.79 -11.30
CA ALA A 225 -12.32 21.95 -10.43
C ALA A 225 -11.02 21.89 -9.61
N TRP A 226 -10.68 20.72 -9.06
CA TRP A 226 -9.41 20.50 -8.38
C TRP A 226 -8.20 20.72 -9.30
N LYS A 227 -8.21 20.19 -10.52
CA LYS A 227 -7.11 20.37 -11.50
C LYS A 227 -6.94 21.83 -11.91
N THR A 228 -8.04 22.54 -12.19
CA THR A 228 -7.99 23.97 -12.53
C THR A 228 -7.43 24.80 -11.38
N TRP A 229 -7.86 24.54 -10.15
CA TRP A 229 -7.32 25.20 -8.96
C TRP A 229 -5.83 24.89 -8.74
N TYR A 230 -5.43 23.61 -8.84
CA TYR A 230 -4.03 23.19 -8.70
C TYR A 230 -3.13 23.86 -9.75
N GLY A 231 -3.61 23.95 -11.00
CA GLY A 231 -2.91 24.64 -12.07
C GLY A 231 -2.74 26.13 -11.81
N ALA A 232 -3.77 26.81 -11.28
CA ALA A 232 -3.68 28.22 -10.89
C ALA A 232 -2.69 28.46 -9.74
N LEU A 233 -2.61 27.51 -8.78
CA LEU A 233 -1.68 27.58 -7.65
C LEU A 233 -0.20 27.50 -8.08
N HIS A 234 0.10 26.72 -9.13
CA HIS A 234 1.46 26.47 -9.63
C HIS A 234 1.79 27.21 -10.93
N ALA A 235 0.90 28.10 -11.39
CA ALA A 235 1.17 28.91 -12.57
C ALA A 235 2.37 29.85 -12.30
N PRO A 236 3.34 29.97 -13.22
CA PRO A 236 4.41 30.94 -13.07
C PRO A 236 3.82 32.35 -12.96
N PRO A 237 4.41 33.26 -12.14
CA PRO A 237 3.97 34.64 -12.07
C PRO A 237 4.02 35.22 -13.48
N GLU A 238 2.90 35.75 -13.96
CA GLU A 238 2.76 36.21 -15.34
C GLU A 238 3.95 37.10 -15.73
N VAL A 239 4.77 36.62 -16.68
CA VAL A 239 5.66 37.51 -17.41
C VAL A 239 4.74 38.44 -18.18
N ASN A 240 4.59 39.65 -17.65
CA ASN A 240 3.78 40.72 -18.21
C ASN A 240 4.40 41.17 -19.56
N LEU A 241 4.17 40.42 -20.64
CA LEU A 241 4.66 40.70 -22.00
C LEU A 241 3.99 41.94 -22.64
N ARG A 242 3.19 42.70 -21.88
CA ARG A 242 2.49 43.91 -22.32
C ARG A 242 3.20 45.23 -21.99
N ARG A 243 4.43 45.21 -21.49
CA ARG A 243 5.27 46.42 -21.47
C ARG A 243 6.18 46.45 -22.69
N VAL A 244 5.62 46.90 -23.81
CA VAL A 244 6.41 47.46 -24.91
C VAL A 244 6.09 48.97 -24.90
N PRO A 245 7.07 49.86 -24.62
CA PRO A 245 6.93 51.29 -24.88
C PRO A 245 6.80 51.57 -26.38
#